data_AF-A0A7J3SCA7-F1
#
_entry.id   AF-A0A7J3SCA7-F1
#
_cell.length_a   1.000
_cell.length_b   1.000
_cell.length_c   1.000
_cell.angle_alpha   90.00
_cell.angle_beta   90.00
_cell.angle_gamma   90.00
#
_symmetry.space_group_name_H-M   'P 1'
#
loop_
_entity.id
_entity.type
_entity.pdbx_description
1 polymer ?
#
loop_
_entity_poly.entity_id
_entity_poly.type
_entity_poly.pdbx_seq_one_letter_code
_entity_poly.pdbx_strand_id
1 'polypeptide(L)'
;MYISGKSRRIVLKIVIRGKTYTLDLSYLGENWGAPFIITFMIILMMCAYLLACGNEFAANVLAVYAYYFLVVGVVLQLICYIKYGGKD
;
A
#
# COMPACT_ATOMS: atom_id res chain seq x y z
N MET A 1 27.47 -11.39 7.03
CA MET A 1 27.11 -11.28 5.61
C MET A 1 26.07 -10.17 5.47
N TYR A 2 26.51 -8.93 5.24
CA TYR A 2 25.63 -7.77 5.09
C TYR A 2 25.25 -7.63 3.63
N ILE A 3 23.98 -7.86 3.29
CA ILE A 3 23.48 -7.54 1.95
C ILE A 3 23.30 -6.02 1.89
N SER A 4 24.34 -5.35 1.38
CA SER A 4 24.32 -3.94 1.00
C SER A 4 23.43 -3.75 -0.23
N GLY A 5 22.13 -3.58 -0.01
CA GLY A 5 21.18 -3.13 -1.03
C GLY A 5 21.17 -1.60 -1.07
N LYS A 6 21.75 -0.99 -2.11
CA LYS A 6 21.70 0.46 -2.37
C LYS A 6 20.25 0.87 -2.66
N SER A 7 19.47 1.13 -1.62
CA SER A 7 18.10 1.65 -1.74
C SER A 7 18.18 3.08 -2.27
N ARG A 8 17.81 3.28 -3.54
CA ARG A 8 17.66 4.64 -4.08
C ARG A 8 16.57 5.32 -3.24
N ARG A 9 16.90 6.42 -2.55
CA ARG A 9 15.89 7.26 -1.87
C ARG A 9 14.92 7.77 -2.94
N ILE A 10 13.71 7.24 -2.96
CA ILE A 10 12.64 7.72 -3.84
C ILE A 10 11.78 8.64 -2.98
N VAL A 11 11.92 9.95 -3.19
CA VAL A 11 11.17 10.96 -2.45
C VAL A 11 10.23 11.66 -3.42
N LEU A 12 8.93 11.57 -3.16
CA LEU A 12 7.92 12.30 -3.90
C LEU A 12 7.69 13.65 -3.22
N LYS A 13 7.87 14.74 -3.94
CA LYS A 13 7.59 16.10 -3.46
C LYS A 13 6.26 16.57 -4.04
N ILE A 14 5.28 16.78 -3.19
CA ILE A 14 3.97 17.30 -3.57
C ILE A 14 3.86 18.72 -3.02
N VAL A 15 3.50 19.68 -3.85
CA VAL A 15 3.27 21.07 -3.44
C VAL A 15 1.77 21.33 -3.41
N ILE A 16 1.24 21.66 -2.24
CA ILE A 16 -0.19 21.98 -2.07
C ILE A 16 -0.28 23.29 -1.29
N ARG A 17 -1.00 24.28 -1.84
CA ARG A 17 -1.21 25.61 -1.22
C ARG A 17 0.09 26.24 -0.69
N GLY A 18 1.17 26.16 -1.47
CA GLY A 18 2.48 26.72 -1.11
C GLY A 18 3.29 25.93 -0.07
N LYS A 19 2.73 24.86 0.52
CA LYS A 19 3.47 23.94 1.40
C LYS A 19 4.00 22.75 0.60
N THR A 20 5.25 22.38 0.89
CA THR A 20 5.91 21.21 0.30
C THR A 20 5.76 20.03 1.24
N TYR A 21 5.23 18.93 0.73
CA TYR A 21 5.12 17.65 1.41
C TYR A 21 6.10 16.68 0.77
N THR A 22 7.01 16.13 1.56
CA THR A 22 7.95 15.09 1.12
C THR A 22 7.44 13.74 1.60
N LEU A 23 7.06 12.88 0.67
CA LEU A 23 6.73 11.49 0.95
C LEU A 23 7.96 10.64 0.61
N ASP A 24 8.45 9.92 1.61
CA ASP A 24 9.51 8.94 1.39
C ASP A 24 8.87 7.60 0.98
N LEU A 25 9.08 7.20 -0.28
CA LEU A 25 8.55 5.96 -0.84
C LEU A 25 9.53 4.79 -0.69
N SER A 26 10.71 4.99 -0.08
CA SER A 26 11.67 3.89 0.13
C SER A 26 11.07 2.78 1.01
N TYR A 27 10.15 3.13 1.91
CA TYR A 27 9.37 2.17 2.71
C TYR A 27 8.55 1.17 1.88
N LEU A 28 8.12 1.54 0.66
CA LEU A 28 7.36 0.64 -0.22
C LEU A 28 8.25 -0.49 -0.77
N GLY A 29 9.56 -0.26 -0.89
CA GLY A 29 10.52 -1.27 -1.32
C GLY A 29 11.01 -2.17 -0.19
N GLU A 30 10.99 -1.67 1.05
CA GLU A 30 11.42 -2.44 2.24
C GLU A 30 10.30 -3.34 2.77
N ASN A 31 9.06 -2.86 2.82
CA ASN A 31 7.91 -3.68 3.19
C ASN A 31 7.11 -4.09 1.94
N TRP A 32 7.35 -5.31 1.45
CA TRP A 32 6.68 -5.83 0.25
C TRP A 32 5.16 -5.97 0.40
N GLY A 33 4.63 -5.95 1.64
CA GLY A 33 3.19 -5.92 1.89
C GLY A 33 2.55 -4.53 1.70
N ALA A 34 3.31 -3.44 1.87
CA ALA A 34 2.81 -2.07 1.79
C ALA A 34 2.12 -1.73 0.45
N PRO A 35 2.69 -2.02 -0.74
CA PRO A 35 2.04 -1.66 -2.00
C PRO A 35 0.70 -2.37 -2.20
N PHE A 36 0.55 -3.62 -1.73
CA PHE A 36 -0.71 -4.38 -1.82
C PHE A 36 -1.79 -3.78 -0.91
N ILE A 37 -1.43 -3.39 0.32
CA ILE A 37 -2.37 -2.75 1.26
C ILE A 37 -2.79 -1.37 0.73
N ILE A 38 -1.87 -0.59 0.16
CA ILE A 38 -2.22 0.70 -0.45
C ILE A 38 -3.17 0.50 -1.64
N THR A 39 -2.91 -0.50 -2.48
CA THR A 39 -3.80 -0.84 -3.60
C THR A 39 -5.19 -1.22 -3.10
N PHE A 40 -5.27 -2.03 -2.05
CA PHE A 40 -6.54 -2.35 -1.37
C PHE A 40 -7.29 -1.09 -0.91
N MET A 41 -6.60 -0.14 -0.26
CA MET A 41 -7.21 1.12 0.19
C MET A 41 -7.78 1.93 -0.99
N ILE A 42 -7.05 2.00 -2.11
CA ILE A 42 -7.52 2.68 -3.32
C ILE A 42 -8.77 2.02 -3.89
N ILE A 43 -8.80 0.68 -3.95
CA ILE A 43 -9.97 -0.06 -4.44
C ILE A 43 -11.18 0.19 -3.53
N LEU A 44 -11.01 0.23 -2.20
CA LEU A 44 -12.13 0.55 -1.29
C LEU A 44 -12.68 1.96 -1.51
N MET A 45 -11.83 2.95 -1.78
CA MET A 45 -12.28 4.30 -2.14
C MET A 45 -13.11 4.28 -3.43
N MET A 46 -12.71 3.46 -4.41
CA MET A 46 -13.50 3.27 -5.65
C MET A 46 -14.82 2.54 -5.39
N CYS A 47 -14.84 1.52 -4.52
CA CYS A 47 -16.09 0.86 -4.10
C CYS A 47 -17.06 1.85 -3.47
N ALA A 48 -16.58 2.68 -2.54
CA ALA A 48 -17.40 3.69 -1.87
C ALA A 48 -17.97 4.71 -2.88
N TYR A 49 -17.16 5.14 -3.85
CA TYR A 49 -17.62 6.00 -4.94
C TYR A 49 -18.71 5.34 -5.79
N LEU A 50 -18.50 4.09 -6.23
CA LEU A 50 -19.47 3.35 -7.03
C LEU A 50 -20.78 3.13 -6.28
N LEU A 51 -20.69 2.83 -4.98
CA LEU A 51 -21.86 2.67 -4.11
C LEU A 51 -22.62 3.99 -3.96
N ALA A 52 -21.93 5.12 -3.80
CA ALA A 52 -22.55 6.44 -3.74
C ALA A 52 -23.25 6.83 -5.07
N CYS A 53 -22.75 6.34 -6.20
CA CYS A 53 -23.41 6.50 -7.51
C CYS A 53 -24.56 5.49 -7.74
N GLY A 54 -24.86 4.61 -6.79
CA GLY A 54 -25.92 3.59 -6.91
C GLY A 54 -25.52 2.34 -7.70
N ASN A 55 -24.25 2.18 -8.06
CA ASN A 55 -23.76 0.99 -8.76
C ASN A 55 -23.27 -0.09 -7.77
N GLU A 56 -24.22 -0.68 -7.06
CA GLU A 56 -23.94 -1.69 -6.01
C GLU A 56 -23.26 -2.94 -6.58
N PHE A 57 -23.64 -3.38 -7.79
CA PHE A 57 -23.08 -4.56 -8.42
C PHE A 57 -21.57 -4.40 -8.66
N ALA A 58 -21.15 -3.30 -9.30
CA ALA A 58 -19.74 -3.05 -9.54
C ALA A 58 -18.96 -2.85 -8.23
N ALA A 59 -19.55 -2.13 -7.25
CA ALA A 59 -18.92 -1.93 -5.96
C ALA A 59 -18.64 -3.25 -5.22
N ASN A 60 -19.59 -4.19 -5.26
CA ASN A 60 -19.45 -5.48 -4.60
C ASN A 60 -18.38 -6.35 -5.30
N VAL A 61 -18.37 -6.36 -6.64
CA VAL A 61 -17.32 -7.04 -7.41
C VAL A 61 -15.94 -6.46 -7.09
N LEU A 62 -15.77 -5.13 -7.08
CA LEU A 62 -14.49 -4.51 -6.69
C LEU A 62 -14.11 -4.84 -5.24
N ALA A 63 -15.07 -4.92 -4.32
CA ALA A 63 -14.79 -5.24 -2.91
C ALA A 63 -14.17 -6.64 -2.74
N VAL A 64 -14.59 -7.61 -3.54
CA VAL A 64 -13.97 -8.95 -3.57
C VAL A 64 -12.52 -8.87 -4.02
N TYR A 65 -12.23 -8.10 -5.08
CA TYR A 65 -10.84 -7.88 -5.51
C TYR A 65 -10.02 -7.17 -4.42
N ALA A 66 -10.60 -6.16 -3.77
CA ALA A 66 -9.97 -5.46 -2.65
C ALA A 66 -9.55 -6.47 -1.56
N TYR A 67 -10.45 -7.38 -1.19
CA TYR A 67 -10.18 -8.41 -0.19
C TYR A 67 -8.96 -9.27 -0.53
N TYR A 68 -8.80 -9.68 -1.80
CA TYR A 68 -7.62 -10.44 -2.22
C TYR A 68 -6.33 -9.63 -2.06
N PHE A 69 -6.33 -8.36 -2.45
CA PHE A 69 -5.17 -7.48 -2.25
C PHE A 69 -4.82 -7.30 -0.76
N LEU A 70 -5.83 -7.18 0.11
CA LEU A 70 -5.61 -7.08 1.55
C LEU A 70 -4.94 -8.33 2.10
N VAL A 71 -5.49 -9.51 1.79
CA VAL A 71 -4.95 -10.78 2.31
C VAL A 71 -3.50 -10.97 1.87
N VAL A 72 -3.22 -10.76 0.58
CA VAL A 72 -1.85 -10.84 0.05
C VAL A 72 -0.95 -9.84 0.77
N GLY A 73 -1.36 -8.57 0.87
CA GLY A 73 -0.58 -7.52 1.49
C GLY A 73 -0.26 -7.79 2.96
N VAL A 74 -1.24 -8.25 3.75
CA VAL A 74 -1.07 -8.58 5.16
C VAL A 74 -0.15 -9.79 5.33
N VAL A 75 -0.30 -10.84 4.50
CA VAL A 75 0.59 -12.02 4.55
C VAL A 75 2.03 -11.61 4.25
N LEU A 76 2.28 -10.83 3.20
CA LEU A 76 3.63 -10.35 2.89
C LEU A 76 4.19 -9.45 4.00
N GLN A 77 3.36 -8.57 4.56
CA GLN A 77 3.76 -7.71 5.68
C GLN A 77 4.12 -8.54 6.92
N LEU A 78 3.37 -9.61 7.21
CA LEU A 78 3.66 -10.51 8.32
C LEU A 78 4.97 -11.27 8.09
N ILE A 79 5.21 -11.78 6.88
CA ILE A 79 6.46 -12.45 6.52
C ILE A 79 7.64 -11.49 6.70
N CYS A 80 7.49 -10.24 6.23
CA CYS A 80 8.50 -9.20 6.42
C CYS A 80 8.74 -8.93 7.91
N TYR A 81 7.68 -8.77 8.70
CA TYR A 81 7.77 -8.54 10.13
C TYR A 81 8.49 -9.68 10.85
N ILE A 82 8.17 -10.94 10.58
CA ILE A 82 8.85 -12.09 11.22
C ILE A 82 10.32 -12.17 10.78
N LYS A 83 10.61 -11.94 9.50
CA LYS A 83 11.98 -12.02 8.95
C LYS A 83 12.92 -10.93 9.49
N TYR A 84 12.39 -9.74 9.74
CA TYR A 84 13.19 -8.57 10.13
C TYR A 84 13.01 -8.15 11.59
N GLY A 85 11.88 -8.46 12.23
CA GLY A 85 11.53 -8.09 13.61
C GLY A 85 12.07 -9.01 14.71
N GLY A 86 12.86 -10.03 14.36
CA GLY A 86 13.64 -10.84 15.31
C GLY A 86 15.10 -10.40 15.44
N LYS A 87 15.44 -9.20 14.95
CA LYS A 87 16.78 -8.60 15.05
C LYS A 87 16.71 -7.36 15.94
N ASP A 88 16.42 -7.61 17.21
CA ASP A 88 16.60 -6.63 18.29
C ASP A 88 17.78 -7.09 19.16
#